data_AF-A0A2N2I3L8-F1
#
_entry.id   AF-A0A2N2I3L8-F1
#
_cell.length_a   1.000
_cell.length_b   1.000
_cell.length_c   1.000
_cell.angle_alpha   90.00
_cell.angle_beta   90.00
_cell.angle_gamma   90.00
#
_symmetry.space_group_name_H-M   'P 1'
#
loop_
_entity.id
_entity.type
_entity.pdbx_description
1 polymer ?
#
loop_
_entity_poly.entity_id
_entity_poly.type
_entity_poly.pdbx_seq_one_letter_code
_entity_poly.pdbx_strand_id
1 'polypeptide(L)'
;MKRFLVSIGLMALLICPSMAMAKDLTIGLILVGPYNDKGYSQAQYEGGKYVEEKLPGTKLIYLDKVNPADRPGLTIPQVVDDLVEKGADLIIAGSDDMKDGIREAASLHPDKVFVHVSGDDVLTGKAPANLGNLFGRMEYGKMMAGFSAALTSKTGKIAYLGPLINEETRRLAASAFLGARYAWTEVLGRKAEDLKFKVSWIGFWFNIPGVTTDPAQVAGSFFDGGYDVVISGI
;
A
#
# COMPACT_ATOMS: atom_id res chain seq x y z
N MET A 1 -2.05 -64.47 -59.21
CA MET A 1 -2.41 -63.06 -58.92
C MET A 1 -2.83 -62.98 -57.45
N LYS A 2 -1.99 -62.37 -56.59
CA LYS A 2 -2.20 -62.27 -55.13
C LYS A 2 -3.01 -61.00 -54.81
N ARG A 3 -4.03 -61.10 -53.96
CA ARG A 3 -4.73 -59.96 -53.35
C ARG A 3 -4.31 -59.87 -51.88
N PHE A 4 -3.67 -58.75 -51.53
CA PHE A 4 -3.35 -58.35 -50.15
C PHE A 4 -4.52 -57.51 -49.61
N LEU A 5 -5.05 -57.86 -48.45
CA LEU A 5 -5.93 -57.02 -47.63
C LEU A 5 -5.08 -56.50 -46.47
N VAL A 6 -4.85 -55.18 -46.46
CA VAL A 6 -4.21 -54.45 -45.37
C VAL A 6 -5.33 -53.89 -44.49
N SER A 7 -5.41 -54.36 -43.24
CA SER A 7 -6.26 -53.75 -42.21
C SER A 7 -5.47 -52.65 -41.50
N ILE A 8 -5.93 -51.41 -41.62
CA ILE A 8 -5.38 -50.24 -40.94
C ILE A 8 -6.02 -50.16 -39.54
N GLY A 9 -5.22 -50.35 -38.50
CA GLY A 9 -5.61 -50.06 -37.11
C GLY A 9 -5.45 -48.58 -36.79
N LEU A 10 -6.55 -47.94 -36.40
CA LEU A 10 -6.60 -46.54 -36.00
C LEU A 10 -6.10 -46.41 -34.54
N MET A 11 -4.87 -45.92 -34.35
CA MET A 11 -4.31 -45.63 -33.02
C MET A 11 -4.52 -44.14 -32.72
N ALA A 12 -5.52 -43.83 -31.90
CA ALA A 12 -5.76 -42.47 -31.43
C ALA A 12 -4.79 -42.16 -30.28
N LEU A 13 -3.76 -41.34 -30.55
CA LEU A 13 -2.95 -40.73 -29.49
C LEU A 13 -3.80 -39.67 -28.78
N LEU A 14 -4.23 -39.98 -27.56
CA LEU A 14 -4.71 -39.01 -26.58
C LEU A 14 -3.53 -38.14 -26.13
N ILE A 15 -3.39 -36.96 -26.72
CA ILE A 15 -2.51 -35.89 -26.21
C ILE A 15 -3.26 -35.26 -25.04
N CYS A 16 -3.03 -35.76 -23.82
CA CYS A 16 -3.35 -35.00 -22.62
C CYS A 16 -2.41 -33.79 -22.58
N PRO A 17 -2.90 -32.55 -22.58
CA PRO A 17 -2.06 -31.42 -22.21
C PRO A 17 -1.61 -31.68 -20.78
N SER A 18 -0.30 -31.72 -20.55
CA SER A 18 0.21 -31.62 -19.19
C SER A 18 -0.34 -30.31 -18.63
N MET A 19 -1.29 -30.38 -17.70
CA MET A 19 -1.50 -29.27 -16.78
C MET A 19 -0.15 -29.06 -16.10
N ALA A 20 0.58 -28.02 -16.52
CA ALA A 20 1.69 -27.54 -15.74
C ALA A 20 1.10 -27.21 -14.37
N MET A 21 1.39 -28.04 -13.37
CA MET A 21 1.09 -27.74 -11.99
C MET A 21 1.84 -26.43 -11.70
N ALA A 22 1.11 -25.33 -11.60
CA ALA A 22 1.69 -24.08 -11.16
C ALA A 22 2.35 -24.35 -9.81
N LYS A 23 3.62 -23.98 -9.65
CA LYS A 23 4.32 -24.08 -8.37
C LYS A 23 3.47 -23.36 -7.33
N ASP A 24 3.27 -23.98 -6.17
CA ASP A 24 2.64 -23.31 -5.04
C ASP A 24 3.39 -21.99 -4.76
N LEU A 25 2.64 -20.92 -4.53
CA LEU A 25 3.16 -19.58 -4.29
C LEU A 25 2.90 -19.22 -2.82
N THR A 26 3.96 -19.05 -2.04
CA THR A 26 3.81 -18.46 -0.70
C THR A 26 4.15 -16.97 -0.74
N ILE A 27 3.22 -16.14 -0.29
CA ILE A 27 3.37 -14.69 -0.16
C ILE A 27 3.70 -14.36 1.29
N GLY A 28 4.83 -13.68 1.51
CA GLY A 28 5.19 -13.07 2.78
C GLY A 28 4.80 -11.59 2.80
N LEU A 29 3.91 -11.18 3.71
CA LEU A 29 3.45 -9.80 3.83
C LEU A 29 3.92 -9.16 5.14
N ILE A 30 4.65 -8.05 5.06
CA ILE A 30 5.15 -7.29 6.19
C ILE A 30 4.29 -6.03 6.36
N LEU A 31 3.56 -5.91 7.46
CA LEU A 31 2.67 -4.79 7.75
C LEU A 31 3.27 -3.88 8.82
N VAL A 32 3.25 -2.57 8.57
CA VAL A 32 3.75 -1.57 9.52
C VAL A 32 2.87 -1.46 10.77
N GLY A 33 1.55 -1.47 10.59
CA GLY A 33 0.57 -1.42 11.67
C GLY A 33 -0.09 -2.78 11.93
N PRO A 34 -1.07 -2.82 12.84
CA PRO A 34 -1.88 -4.01 13.09
C PRO A 34 -2.67 -4.42 11.83
N TYR A 35 -2.83 -5.73 11.60
CA TYR A 35 -3.59 -6.24 10.44
C TYR A 35 -5.08 -5.81 10.41
N ASN A 36 -5.60 -5.23 11.50
CA ASN A 36 -6.98 -4.81 11.68
C ASN A 36 -7.11 -3.31 12.03
N ASP A 37 -6.15 -2.50 11.60
CA ASP A 37 -6.05 -1.05 11.87
C ASP A 37 -7.18 -0.19 11.27
N LYS A 38 -8.16 -0.79 10.58
CA LYS A 38 -9.29 -0.10 9.92
C LYS A 38 -8.85 0.85 8.81
N GLY A 39 -7.63 0.68 8.29
CA GLY A 39 -7.09 1.52 7.24
C GLY A 39 -6.03 0.79 6.43
N TYR A 40 -4.80 1.29 6.51
CA TYR A 40 -3.74 1.00 5.55
C TYR A 40 -3.24 -0.46 5.62
N SER A 41 -2.94 -0.98 6.82
CA SER A 41 -2.43 -2.35 6.97
C SER A 41 -3.55 -3.38 6.76
N GLN A 42 -4.76 -3.07 7.22
CA GLN A 42 -5.92 -3.93 7.01
C GLN A 42 -6.25 -4.10 5.52
N ALA A 43 -6.20 -3.02 4.73
CA ALA A 43 -6.45 -3.10 3.29
C ALA A 43 -5.44 -4.03 2.57
N GLN A 44 -4.17 -4.00 2.99
CA GLN A 44 -3.15 -4.90 2.44
C GLN A 44 -3.37 -6.35 2.87
N TYR A 45 -3.68 -6.58 4.14
CA TYR A 45 -4.00 -7.91 4.66
C TYR A 45 -5.19 -8.54 3.94
N GLU A 46 -6.28 -7.79 3.79
CA GLU A 46 -7.48 -8.22 3.06
C GLU A 46 -7.19 -8.51 1.58
N GLY A 47 -6.33 -7.70 0.94
CA GLY A 47 -5.86 -7.97 -0.43
C GLY A 47 -5.08 -9.28 -0.53
N GLY A 48 -4.20 -9.57 0.42
CA GLY A 48 -3.48 -10.84 0.51
C GLY A 48 -4.42 -12.03 0.72
N LYS A 49 -5.40 -11.88 1.63
CA LYS A 49 -6.44 -12.90 1.88
C LYS A 49 -7.30 -13.16 0.65
N TYR A 50 -7.70 -12.11 -0.06
CA TYR A 50 -8.43 -12.23 -1.32
C TYR A 50 -7.64 -13.04 -2.34
N VAL A 51 -6.33 -12.78 -2.49
CA VAL A 51 -5.46 -13.53 -3.39
C VAL A 51 -5.37 -15.00 -2.98
N GLU A 52 -5.11 -15.29 -1.71
CA GLU A 52 -5.06 -16.66 -1.17
C GLU A 52 -6.37 -17.43 -1.42
N GLU A 53 -7.53 -16.78 -1.28
CA GLU A 53 -8.84 -17.38 -1.51
C GLU A 53 -9.17 -17.62 -3.00
N LYS A 54 -8.65 -16.76 -3.90
CA LYS A 54 -9.02 -16.76 -5.32
C LYS A 54 -8.03 -17.47 -6.22
N LEU A 55 -6.77 -17.65 -5.79
CA LEU A 55 -5.72 -18.28 -6.58
C LEU A 55 -5.28 -19.60 -5.95
N PRO A 56 -5.72 -20.75 -6.51
CA PRO A 56 -5.31 -22.07 -6.06
C PRO A 56 -3.78 -22.21 -6.00
N GLY A 57 -3.27 -22.90 -4.98
CA GLY A 57 -1.83 -23.06 -4.75
C GLY A 57 -1.17 -21.83 -4.12
N THR A 58 -1.94 -20.81 -3.71
CA THR A 58 -1.39 -19.63 -3.02
C THR A 58 -1.58 -19.75 -1.51
N LYS A 59 -0.58 -19.29 -0.74
CA LYS A 59 -0.62 -19.19 0.71
C LYS A 59 -0.14 -17.81 1.15
N LEU A 60 -0.81 -17.20 2.12
CA LEU A 60 -0.38 -15.97 2.77
C LEU A 60 0.23 -16.27 4.14
N ILE A 61 1.45 -15.79 4.36
CA ILE A 61 2.03 -15.62 5.69
C ILE A 61 2.29 -14.13 5.90
N TYR A 62 2.02 -13.62 7.10
CA TYR A 62 2.18 -12.20 7.37
C TYR A 62 2.74 -11.94 8.77
N LEU A 63 3.40 -10.79 8.91
CA LEU A 63 3.82 -10.26 10.19
C LEU A 63 3.33 -8.81 10.30
N ASP A 64 2.58 -8.51 11.35
CA ASP A 64 2.07 -7.18 11.61
C ASP A 64 2.86 -6.44 12.69
N LYS A 65 2.57 -5.14 12.83
CA LYS A 65 3.23 -4.24 13.78
C LYS A 65 4.75 -4.21 13.60
N VAL A 66 5.21 -4.24 12.35
CA VAL A 66 6.63 -4.14 12.03
C VAL A 66 6.98 -2.66 11.92
N ASN A 67 7.12 -2.05 13.10
CA ASN A 67 7.48 -0.65 13.26
C ASN A 67 8.36 -0.48 14.51
N PRO A 68 9.12 0.63 14.62
CA PRO A 68 10.05 0.83 15.73
C PRO A 68 9.42 0.89 17.12
N ALA A 69 8.13 1.22 17.24
CA ALA A 69 7.45 1.34 18.53
C ALA A 69 6.98 -0.02 19.07
N ASP A 70 6.39 -0.86 18.22
CA ASP A 70 5.92 -2.19 18.63
C ASP A 70 7.04 -3.23 18.66
N ARG A 71 8.07 -3.09 17.81
CA ARG A 71 9.16 -4.07 17.65
C ARG A 71 10.54 -3.39 17.58
N PRO A 72 11.00 -2.79 18.70
CA PRO A 72 12.29 -2.11 18.73
C PRO A 72 13.43 -3.09 18.43
N GLY A 73 14.32 -2.72 17.51
CA GLY A 73 15.49 -3.51 17.14
C GLY A 73 15.24 -4.64 16.15
N LEU A 74 13.98 -4.92 15.78
CA LEU A 74 13.69 -5.85 14.69
C LEU A 74 14.02 -5.20 13.34
N THR A 75 14.82 -5.88 12.52
CA THR A 75 15.19 -5.41 11.18
C THR A 75 14.37 -6.10 10.11
N ILE A 76 14.15 -5.44 8.97
CA ILE A 76 13.42 -6.04 7.83
C ILE A 76 14.14 -7.27 7.26
N PRO A 77 15.48 -7.30 7.08
CA PRO A 77 16.17 -8.52 6.67
C PRO A 77 15.89 -9.73 7.57
N GLN A 78 15.88 -9.56 8.90
CA GLN A 78 15.52 -10.66 9.82
C GLN A 78 14.08 -11.16 9.63
N VAL A 79 13.14 -10.25 9.36
CA VAL A 79 11.75 -10.64 9.05
C VAL A 79 11.69 -11.39 7.72
N VAL A 80 12.44 -10.94 6.72
CA VAL A 80 12.51 -11.62 5.42
C VAL A 80 13.11 -13.01 5.56
N ASP A 81 14.19 -13.18 6.32
CA ASP A 81 14.79 -14.49 6.58
C ASP A 81 13.76 -15.47 7.17
N ASP A 82 13.01 -15.06 8.19
CA ASP A 82 11.94 -15.87 8.80
C ASP A 82 10.80 -16.21 7.80
N LEU A 83 10.42 -15.26 6.94
CA LEU A 83 9.42 -15.51 5.90
C LEU A 83 9.93 -16.49 4.83
N VAL A 84 11.19 -16.37 4.42
CA VAL A 84 11.84 -17.27 3.46
C VAL A 84 11.99 -18.68 4.03
N GLU A 85 12.38 -18.81 5.30
CA GLU A 85 12.41 -20.10 6.01
C GLU A 85 11.02 -20.77 6.08
N LYS A 86 9.96 -19.97 6.17
CA LYS A 86 8.55 -20.41 6.10
C LYS A 86 8.06 -20.67 4.67
N GLY A 87 8.93 -20.52 3.68
CA GLY A 87 8.69 -20.88 2.29
C GLY A 87 8.22 -19.73 1.39
N ALA A 88 8.28 -18.46 1.82
CA ALA A 88 7.90 -17.33 0.96
C ALA A 88 8.75 -17.27 -0.32
N ASP A 89 8.06 -17.12 -1.45
CA ASP A 89 8.67 -16.89 -2.77
C ASP A 89 8.53 -15.42 -3.20
N LEU A 90 7.42 -14.79 -2.80
CA LEU A 90 7.13 -13.37 -3.01
C LEU A 90 7.03 -12.67 -1.65
N ILE A 91 7.84 -11.63 -1.45
CA ILE A 91 7.84 -10.83 -0.22
C ILE A 91 7.33 -9.42 -0.54
N ILE A 92 6.36 -8.96 0.23
CA ILE A 92 5.76 -7.63 0.12
C ILE A 92 6.04 -6.85 1.39
N ALA A 93 6.83 -5.79 1.29
CA ALA A 93 7.02 -4.82 2.37
C ALA A 93 5.99 -3.70 2.25
N GLY A 94 5.10 -3.60 3.23
CA GLY A 94 3.88 -2.82 3.12
C GLY A 94 3.99 -1.31 3.39
N SER A 95 5.17 -0.77 3.70
CA SER A 95 5.31 0.62 4.16
C SER A 95 6.57 1.30 3.63
N ASP A 96 6.49 2.61 3.41
CA ASP A 96 7.65 3.46 3.08
C ASP A 96 8.76 3.34 4.15
N ASP A 97 8.40 3.14 5.42
CA ASP A 97 9.34 2.96 6.55
C ASP A 97 10.29 1.74 6.37
N MET A 98 9.94 0.82 5.46
CA MET A 98 10.69 -0.41 5.21
C MET A 98 11.70 -0.30 4.06
N LYS A 99 11.83 0.88 3.43
CA LYS A 99 12.57 1.10 2.17
C LYS A 99 14.00 0.54 2.17
N ASP A 100 14.82 0.94 3.14
CA ASP A 100 16.21 0.52 3.16
C ASP A 100 16.35 -0.96 3.51
N GLY A 101 15.55 -1.44 4.48
CA GLY A 101 15.60 -2.81 4.93
C GLY A 101 15.10 -3.83 3.88
N ILE A 102 14.09 -3.48 3.08
CA ILE A 102 13.62 -4.37 2.00
C ILE A 102 14.59 -4.38 0.81
N ARG A 103 15.29 -3.27 0.53
CA ARG A 103 16.37 -3.21 -0.47
C ARG A 103 17.54 -4.09 -0.08
N GLU A 104 17.95 -4.04 1.18
CA GLU A 104 18.99 -4.90 1.74
C GLU A 104 18.57 -6.37 1.65
N ALA A 105 17.38 -6.70 2.14
CA ALA A 105 16.86 -8.07 2.10
C ALA A 105 16.76 -8.61 0.65
N ALA A 106 16.31 -7.79 -0.30
CA ALA A 106 16.26 -8.18 -1.72
C ALA A 106 17.65 -8.51 -2.29
N SER A 107 18.68 -7.80 -1.83
CA SER A 107 20.07 -8.04 -2.24
C SER A 107 20.65 -9.34 -1.66
N LEU A 108 20.20 -9.72 -0.45
CA LEU A 108 20.62 -10.95 0.24
C LEU A 108 19.91 -12.20 -0.31
N HIS A 109 18.74 -12.04 -0.94
CA HIS A 109 17.88 -13.13 -1.43
C HIS A 109 17.60 -13.02 -2.93
N PRO A 110 18.61 -13.14 -3.81
CA PRO A 110 18.44 -12.91 -5.26
C PRO A 110 17.54 -13.93 -5.96
N ASP A 111 17.23 -15.07 -5.33
CA ASP A 111 16.31 -16.10 -5.83
C ASP A 111 14.84 -15.82 -5.49
N LYS A 112 14.55 -14.78 -4.68
CA LYS A 112 13.19 -14.37 -4.27
C LYS A 112 12.75 -13.10 -4.98
N VAL A 113 11.44 -12.90 -5.05
CA VAL A 113 10.83 -11.70 -5.63
C VAL A 113 10.34 -10.78 -4.52
N PHE A 114 10.60 -9.48 -4.67
CA PHE A 114 10.25 -8.47 -3.69
C PHE A 114 9.39 -7.38 -4.30
N VAL A 115 8.44 -6.87 -3.51
CA VAL A 115 7.68 -5.67 -3.80
C VAL A 115 7.72 -4.76 -2.57
N HIS A 116 8.17 -3.53 -2.77
CA HIS A 116 8.08 -2.49 -1.76
C HIS A 116 6.92 -1.54 -2.05
N VAL A 117 5.93 -1.55 -1.17
CA VAL A 117 4.76 -0.66 -1.23
C VAL A 117 5.17 0.75 -0.79
N SER A 118 4.79 1.75 -1.57
CA SER A 118 5.23 3.16 -1.46
C SER A 118 6.69 3.43 -1.84
N GLY A 119 7.40 2.41 -2.34
CA GLY A 119 8.79 2.56 -2.76
C GLY A 119 9.00 3.39 -4.02
N ASP A 120 10.21 3.94 -4.16
CA ASP A 120 10.71 4.69 -5.29
C ASP A 120 12.10 4.22 -5.77
N ASP A 121 12.61 3.12 -5.23
CA ASP A 121 13.94 2.59 -5.56
C ASP A 121 14.10 2.17 -7.03
N VAL A 122 13.03 1.69 -7.67
CA VAL A 122 13.02 1.40 -9.11
C VAL A 122 13.14 2.70 -9.90
N LEU A 123 12.39 3.73 -9.51
CA LEU A 123 12.42 5.04 -10.18
C LEU A 123 13.78 5.74 -10.00
N THR A 124 14.41 5.59 -8.83
CA THR A 124 15.69 6.20 -8.50
C THR A 124 16.90 5.36 -8.90
N GLY A 125 16.69 4.16 -9.45
CA GLY A 125 17.76 3.26 -9.90
C GLY A 125 18.53 2.54 -8.78
N LYS A 126 17.98 2.51 -7.56
CA LYS A 126 18.56 1.84 -6.39
C LYS A 126 18.09 0.40 -6.20
N ALA A 127 16.96 0.03 -6.81
CA ALA A 127 16.39 -1.29 -6.65
C ALA A 127 17.29 -2.37 -7.29
N PRO A 128 17.60 -3.49 -6.59
CA PRO A 128 18.12 -4.69 -7.24
C PRO A 128 17.09 -5.26 -8.23
N ALA A 129 17.53 -6.12 -9.14
CA ALA A 129 16.69 -6.63 -10.24
C ALA A 129 15.43 -7.39 -9.79
N ASN A 130 15.42 -7.90 -8.56
CA ASN A 130 14.32 -8.64 -7.96
C ASN A 130 13.41 -7.80 -7.05
N LEU A 131 13.63 -6.48 -6.95
CA LEU A 131 12.80 -5.57 -6.17
C LEU A 131 11.97 -4.65 -7.08
N GLY A 132 10.65 -4.83 -7.04
CA GLY A 132 9.68 -3.91 -7.62
C GLY A 132 9.16 -2.89 -6.61
N ASN A 133 8.53 -1.83 -7.10
CA ASN A 133 7.76 -0.91 -6.27
C ASN A 133 6.29 -0.89 -6.70
N LEU A 134 5.39 -0.67 -5.74
CA LEU A 134 3.96 -0.55 -5.96
C LEU A 134 3.39 0.60 -5.12
N PHE A 135 2.55 1.44 -5.71
CA PHE A 135 1.72 2.33 -4.92
C PHE A 135 0.40 2.61 -5.63
N GLY A 136 -0.67 2.80 -4.86
CA GLY A 136 -1.94 3.24 -5.41
C GLY A 136 -1.81 4.68 -5.92
N ARG A 137 -2.54 5.03 -6.99
CA ARG A 137 -2.68 6.42 -7.44
C ARG A 137 -3.59 7.22 -6.48
N MET A 138 -3.19 7.29 -5.21
CA MET A 138 -3.98 7.82 -4.09
C MET A 138 -4.22 9.32 -4.20
N GLU A 139 -3.46 10.02 -5.04
CA GLU A 139 -3.61 11.45 -5.34
C GLU A 139 -5.03 11.77 -5.82
N TYR A 140 -5.61 10.92 -6.67
CA TYR A 140 -7.00 11.11 -7.13
C TYR A 140 -8.00 10.96 -5.99
N GLY A 141 -7.80 9.96 -5.11
CA GLY A 141 -8.62 9.78 -3.91
C GLY A 141 -8.58 11.00 -3.00
N LYS A 142 -7.37 11.54 -2.76
CA LYS A 142 -7.19 12.74 -1.94
C LYS A 142 -7.73 14.00 -2.61
N MET A 143 -7.59 14.14 -3.93
CA MET A 143 -8.21 15.21 -4.69
C MET A 143 -9.74 15.18 -4.56
N MET A 144 -10.36 14.01 -4.68
CA MET A 144 -11.80 13.84 -4.44
C MET A 144 -12.19 14.18 -2.99
N ALA A 145 -11.38 13.77 -2.01
CA ALA A 145 -11.63 14.13 -0.61
C ALA A 145 -11.57 15.65 -0.38
N GLY A 146 -10.58 16.33 -0.97
CA GLY A 146 -10.47 17.79 -0.97
C GLY A 146 -11.66 18.48 -1.60
N PHE A 147 -12.06 18.02 -2.78
CA PHE A 147 -13.21 18.52 -3.52
C PHE A 147 -14.49 18.42 -2.68
N SER A 148 -14.77 17.23 -2.12
CA SER A 148 -15.93 16.98 -1.27
C SER A 148 -15.91 17.84 0.01
N ALA A 149 -14.73 18.03 0.62
CA ALA A 149 -14.59 18.90 1.79
C ALA A 149 -14.96 20.36 1.48
N ALA A 150 -14.53 20.89 0.33
CA ALA A 150 -14.86 22.25 -0.08
C ALA A 150 -16.34 22.44 -0.43
N LEU A 151 -16.99 21.44 -1.02
CA LEU A 151 -18.44 21.46 -1.23
C LEU A 151 -19.24 21.44 0.08
N THR A 152 -18.67 20.84 1.13
CA THR A 152 -19.35 20.66 2.42
C THR A 152 -19.09 21.82 3.38
N SER A 153 -17.94 22.49 3.28
CA SER A 153 -17.54 23.56 4.18
C SER A 153 -18.48 24.77 4.09
N LYS A 154 -18.94 25.22 5.27
CA LYS A 154 -19.76 26.41 5.50
C LYS A 154 -18.89 27.63 5.81
N THR A 155 -17.73 27.43 6.44
CA THR A 155 -16.82 28.51 6.87
C THR A 155 -15.73 28.80 5.85
N GLY A 156 -15.51 27.92 4.87
CA GLY A 156 -14.36 27.99 3.97
C GLY A 156 -13.03 27.60 4.62
N LYS A 157 -13.05 27.06 5.84
CA LYS A 157 -11.87 26.62 6.58
C LYS A 157 -11.82 25.10 6.63
N ILE A 158 -10.92 24.51 5.84
CA ILE A 158 -10.71 23.06 5.73
C ILE A 158 -9.34 22.72 6.33
N ALA A 159 -9.28 21.64 7.10
CA ALA A 159 -8.04 21.14 7.66
C ALA A 159 -7.68 19.77 7.07
N TYR A 160 -6.38 19.48 7.02
CA TYR A 160 -5.82 18.17 6.68
C TYR A 160 -4.94 17.71 7.85
N LEU A 161 -5.21 16.53 8.37
CA LEU A 161 -4.41 15.88 9.41
C LEU A 161 -3.61 14.75 8.78
N GLY A 162 -2.30 14.94 8.59
CA GLY A 162 -1.42 13.94 7.99
C GLY A 162 -0.59 13.16 9.02
N PRO A 163 0.05 12.06 8.58
CA PRO A 163 0.88 11.21 9.43
C PRO A 163 2.22 11.87 9.75
N LEU A 164 3.18 11.82 8.82
CA LEU A 164 4.50 12.44 8.90
C LEU A 164 4.78 13.25 7.63
N ILE A 165 5.92 13.93 7.57
CA ILE A 165 6.35 14.71 6.41
C ILE A 165 7.32 13.86 5.57
N ASN A 166 6.85 13.33 4.44
CA ASN A 166 7.68 12.70 3.41
C ASN A 166 7.11 13.03 2.01
N GLU A 167 7.68 12.46 0.96
CA GLU A 167 7.29 12.68 -0.44
C GLU A 167 5.85 12.20 -0.71
N GLU A 168 5.47 11.06 -0.15
CA GLU A 168 4.11 10.49 -0.26
C GLU A 168 3.08 11.46 0.34
N THR A 169 3.23 11.77 1.63
CA THR A 169 2.21 12.46 2.40
C THR A 169 2.05 13.92 1.97
N ARG A 170 3.15 14.57 1.55
CA ARG A 170 3.12 15.91 0.96
C ARG A 170 2.35 15.90 -0.37
N ARG A 171 2.54 14.89 -1.21
CA ARG A 171 1.83 14.76 -2.49
C ARG A 171 0.33 14.52 -2.26
N LEU A 172 -0.03 13.73 -1.26
CA LEU A 172 -1.42 13.50 -0.85
C LEU A 172 -2.09 14.75 -0.29
N ALA A 173 -1.42 15.50 0.60
CA ALA A 173 -1.93 16.77 1.13
C ALA A 173 -2.08 17.83 0.03
N ALA A 174 -1.12 17.94 -0.88
CA ALA A 174 -1.18 18.84 -2.02
C ALA A 174 -2.37 18.49 -2.95
N SER A 175 -2.59 17.20 -3.20
CA SER A 175 -3.73 16.73 -4.02
C SER A 175 -5.07 17.10 -3.37
N ALA A 176 -5.20 16.92 -2.05
CA ALA A 176 -6.37 17.37 -1.30
C ALA A 176 -6.58 18.88 -1.39
N PHE A 177 -5.53 19.68 -1.25
CA PHE A 177 -5.63 21.13 -1.43
C PHE A 177 -6.09 21.50 -2.85
N LEU A 178 -5.53 20.89 -3.89
CA LEU A 178 -5.90 21.17 -5.29
C LEU A 178 -7.36 20.83 -5.56
N GLY A 179 -7.85 19.70 -5.05
CA GLY A 179 -9.27 19.32 -5.15
C GLY A 179 -10.18 20.32 -4.44
N ALA A 180 -9.82 20.72 -3.21
CA ALA A 180 -10.56 21.72 -2.45
C ALA A 180 -10.59 23.08 -3.18
N ARG A 181 -9.45 23.52 -3.71
CA ARG A 181 -9.34 24.78 -4.46
C ARG A 181 -10.21 24.75 -5.71
N TYR A 182 -10.18 23.67 -6.48
CA TYR A 182 -10.97 23.53 -7.69
C TYR A 182 -12.48 23.57 -7.41
N ALA A 183 -12.96 22.83 -6.41
CA ALA A 183 -14.37 22.91 -5.99
C ALA A 183 -14.75 24.33 -5.54
N TRP A 184 -13.88 24.98 -4.76
CA TRP A 184 -14.15 26.30 -4.22
C TRP A 184 -14.22 27.40 -5.29
N THR A 185 -13.27 27.43 -6.22
CA THR A 185 -13.18 28.49 -7.24
C THR A 185 -14.02 28.16 -8.46
N GLU A 186 -13.81 27.00 -9.07
CA GLU A 186 -14.38 26.68 -10.38
C GLU A 186 -15.84 26.20 -10.29
N VAL A 187 -16.21 25.51 -9.20
CA VAL A 187 -17.56 24.94 -9.05
C VAL A 187 -18.47 25.85 -8.24
N LEU A 188 -17.98 26.39 -7.12
CA LEU A 188 -18.77 27.27 -6.25
C LEU A 188 -18.65 28.76 -6.61
N GLY A 189 -17.75 29.15 -7.51
CA GLY A 189 -17.57 30.54 -7.92
C GLY A 189 -17.10 31.47 -6.80
N ARG A 190 -16.47 30.94 -5.75
CA ARG A 190 -15.99 31.72 -4.60
C ARG A 190 -14.57 32.24 -4.84
N LYS A 191 -14.18 33.30 -4.15
CA LYS A 191 -12.83 33.86 -4.26
C LYS A 191 -11.81 32.92 -3.62
N ALA A 192 -10.65 32.77 -4.23
CA ALA A 192 -9.59 31.90 -3.72
C ALA A 192 -9.10 32.35 -2.33
N GLU A 193 -9.09 33.66 -2.06
CA GLU A 193 -8.67 34.20 -0.76
C GLU A 193 -9.56 33.78 0.42
N ASP A 194 -10.81 33.42 0.15
CA ASP A 194 -11.79 33.01 1.17
C ASP A 194 -11.59 31.55 1.61
N LEU A 195 -10.85 30.75 0.83
CA LEU A 195 -10.50 29.37 1.18
C LEU A 195 -9.28 29.36 2.11
N LYS A 196 -9.44 28.82 3.32
CA LYS A 196 -8.33 28.54 4.24
C LYS A 196 -8.11 27.04 4.32
N PHE A 197 -6.89 26.60 4.03
CA PHE A 197 -6.50 25.20 4.11
C PHE A 197 -5.33 25.05 5.08
N LYS A 198 -5.51 24.33 6.18
CA LYS A 198 -4.47 24.12 7.19
C LYS A 198 -4.02 22.67 7.21
N VAL A 199 -2.72 22.45 7.34
CA VAL A 199 -2.11 21.13 7.41
C VAL A 199 -1.39 20.98 8.74
N SER A 200 -1.61 19.86 9.43
CA SER A 200 -0.80 19.44 10.57
C SER A 200 -0.38 17.98 10.39
N TRP A 201 0.73 17.59 11.02
CA TRP A 201 1.31 16.25 10.96
C TRP A 201 1.50 15.71 12.37
N ILE A 202 1.17 14.44 12.62
CA ILE A 202 1.31 13.84 13.95
C ILE A 202 2.72 13.32 14.25
N GLY A 203 3.54 13.09 13.23
CA GLY A 203 4.94 12.68 13.33
C GLY A 203 5.21 11.21 12.95
N PHE A 204 4.18 10.38 12.76
CA PHE A 204 4.30 9.00 12.29
C PHE A 204 3.02 8.54 11.59
N TRP A 205 3.02 7.33 10.99
CA TRP A 205 1.88 6.75 10.27
C TRP A 205 0.59 6.67 11.09
N PHE A 206 0.72 6.47 12.39
CA PHE A 206 -0.38 6.38 13.35
C PHE A 206 0.08 6.92 14.70
N ASN A 207 -0.86 7.09 15.63
CA ASN A 207 -0.54 7.60 16.96
C ASN A 207 0.29 6.58 17.76
N ILE A 208 1.49 6.99 18.18
CA ILE A 208 2.34 6.28 19.14
C ILE A 208 2.35 7.13 20.43
N PRO A 209 1.70 6.66 21.51
CA PRO A 209 1.62 7.41 22.77
C PRO A 209 3.00 7.86 23.28
N GLY A 210 3.14 9.15 23.54
CA GLY A 210 4.38 9.76 24.02
C GLY A 210 5.45 10.05 22.94
N VAL A 211 5.20 9.68 21.68
CA VAL A 211 6.11 9.93 20.55
C VAL A 211 5.48 10.85 19.52
N THR A 212 4.24 10.59 19.11
CA THR A 212 3.50 11.43 18.16
C THR A 212 2.58 12.42 18.86
N THR A 213 2.15 13.43 18.11
CA THR A 213 1.03 14.28 18.54
C THR A 213 -0.28 13.49 18.44
N ASP A 214 -1.14 13.58 19.45
CA ASP A 214 -2.42 12.88 19.46
C ASP A 214 -3.35 13.42 18.34
N PRO A 215 -3.77 12.57 17.37
CA PRO A 215 -4.60 13.01 16.26
C PRO A 215 -5.97 13.56 16.68
N ALA A 216 -6.55 13.05 17.77
CA ALA A 216 -7.84 13.54 18.27
C ALA A 216 -7.70 14.96 18.83
N GLN A 217 -6.59 15.25 19.52
CA GLN A 217 -6.30 16.61 20.00
C GLN A 217 -6.02 17.57 18.85
N VAL A 218 -5.27 17.14 17.84
CA VAL A 218 -5.03 17.98 16.65
C VAL A 218 -6.34 18.26 15.91
N ALA A 219 -7.19 17.25 15.71
CA ALA A 219 -8.51 17.43 15.12
C ALA A 219 -9.38 18.40 15.94
N GLY A 220 -9.42 18.23 17.26
CA GLY A 220 -10.11 19.17 18.17
C GLY A 220 -9.62 20.61 18.00
N SER A 221 -8.30 20.81 17.95
CA SER A 221 -7.71 22.15 17.76
C SER A 221 -8.06 22.79 16.42
N PHE A 222 -8.34 22.00 15.37
CA PHE A 222 -8.87 22.53 14.12
C PHE A 222 -10.29 23.04 14.30
N PHE A 223 -11.16 22.26 14.93
CA PHE A 223 -12.54 22.69 15.18
C PHE A 223 -12.60 23.92 16.08
N ASP A 224 -11.79 23.98 17.14
CA ASP A 224 -11.67 25.16 18.01
C ASP A 224 -11.17 26.40 17.23
N GLY A 225 -10.34 26.20 16.20
CA GLY A 225 -9.88 27.24 15.27
C GLY A 225 -10.92 27.67 14.21
N GLY A 226 -12.12 27.09 14.24
CA GLY A 226 -13.22 27.35 13.31
C GLY A 226 -13.11 26.63 11.97
N TYR A 227 -12.24 25.63 11.85
CA TYR A 227 -12.27 24.70 10.71
C TYR A 227 -13.48 23.79 10.86
N ASP A 228 -14.28 23.60 9.81
CA ASP A 228 -15.55 22.87 9.90
C ASP A 228 -15.53 21.53 9.14
N VAL A 229 -14.45 21.26 8.42
CA VAL A 229 -14.17 19.96 7.78
C VAL A 229 -12.71 19.59 8.00
N VAL A 230 -12.46 18.37 8.48
CA VAL A 230 -11.11 17.79 8.63
C VAL A 230 -11.00 16.58 7.70
N ILE A 231 -10.00 16.59 6.82
CA ILE A 231 -9.63 15.46 5.97
C ILE A 231 -8.57 14.64 6.70
N SER A 232 -8.85 13.35 6.96
CA SER A 232 -7.86 12.43 7.51
C SER A 232 -6.88 11.96 6.42
N GLY A 233 -5.59 12.20 6.69
CA GLY A 233 -4.45 11.64 5.99
C GLY A 233 -3.86 10.41 6.68
N ILE A 234 -4.28 10.14 7.91
CA ILE A 234 -3.92 8.99 8.76
C ILE A 234 -4.99 7.91 8.69
#